data_AF-A0A9P7FMT6-F1
#
_entry.id   AF-A0A9P7FMT6-F1
#
_cell.length_a   1.000
_cell.length_b   1.000
_cell.length_c   1.000
_cell.angle_alpha   90.00
_cell.angle_beta   90.00
_cell.angle_gamma   90.00
#
_symmetry.space_group_name_H-M   'P 1'
#
loop_
_entity.id
_entity.type
_entity.pdbx_description
1 polymer ?
#
loop_
_entity_poly.entity_id
_entity_poly.type
_entity_poly.pdbx_seq_one_letter_code
_entity_poly.pdbx_strand_id
1 'polypeptide(L)'
;IIEKDPLQPNGPPQTTLVEIGPRFVLTPIRIFEGAFGGATVFSNPEFISPTAVRSALRREKGNKYSHRKDAEEETQRRKESRQRGEDDLAVHKVFA
;
A
#
# COMPACT_ATOMS: atom_id res chain seq x y z
N ILE A 1 -38.18 26.30 -13.65
CA ILE A 1 -37.94 27.43 -14.57
C ILE A 1 -37.19 26.83 -15.74
N ILE A 2 -37.82 26.72 -16.92
CA ILE A 2 -37.14 26.25 -18.13
C ILE A 2 -36.25 27.42 -18.55
N GLU A 3 -34.97 27.35 -18.19
CA GLU A 3 -33.99 28.35 -18.60
C GLU A 3 -33.77 28.15 -20.10
N LYS A 4 -34.37 29.03 -20.90
CA LYS A 4 -34.25 29.00 -22.35
C LYS A 4 -32.86 29.50 -22.70
N ASP A 5 -32.08 28.68 -23.39
CA ASP A 5 -30.72 29.03 -23.80
C ASP A 5 -30.73 30.39 -24.53
N PRO A 6 -30.03 31.43 -24.02
CA PRO A 6 -30.06 32.77 -24.59
C PRO A 6 -29.54 32.84 -26.03
N LEU A 7 -28.84 31.80 -26.50
CA LEU A 7 -28.34 31.71 -27.87
C LEU A 7 -29.37 31.21 -28.90
N GLN A 8 -30.42 30.50 -28.47
CA GLN A 8 -31.46 29.97 -29.38
C GLN A 8 -32.88 30.14 -28.82
N PRO A 9 -33.43 31.36 -28.85
CA PRO A 9 -34.73 31.67 -28.27
C PRO A 9 -35.93 31.10 -29.05
N ASN A 10 -35.75 30.43 -30.18
CA ASN A 10 -36.86 29.80 -30.93
C ASN A 10 -36.63 28.30 -31.20
N GLY A 11 -35.57 27.73 -30.62
CA GLY A 11 -35.27 26.30 -30.77
C GLY A 11 -36.20 25.42 -29.90
N PRO A 12 -36.28 24.11 -30.21
CA PRO A 12 -36.96 23.16 -29.34
C PRO A 12 -36.35 23.19 -27.93
N PRO A 13 -37.13 22.92 -26.87
CA PRO A 13 -36.65 22.99 -25.50
C PRO A 13 -35.46 22.04 -25.29
N GLN A 14 -34.32 22.60 -24.90
CA GLN A 14 -33.11 21.84 -24.61
C GLN A 14 -33.11 21.43 -23.14
N THR A 15 -32.96 20.13 -22.88
CA THR A 15 -32.82 19.60 -21.53
C THR A 15 -31.42 19.84 -21.01
N THR A 16 -31.29 20.63 -19.94
CA THR A 16 -30.04 20.89 -19.23
C THR A 16 -30.06 20.21 -17.86
N LEU A 17 -28.90 19.70 -17.44
CA LEU A 17 -28.69 19.12 -16.11
C LEU A 17 -27.60 19.94 -15.42
N VAL A 18 -27.84 20.31 -14.17
CA VAL A 18 -26.87 20.99 -13.31
C VAL A 18 -26.69 20.12 -12.07
N GLU A 19 -25.44 19.85 -11.70
CA GLU A 19 -25.16 19.14 -10.46
C GLU A 19 -25.43 20.04 -9.26
N ILE A 20 -26.28 19.55 -8.36
CA ILE A 20 -26.61 20.20 -7.08
C ILE A 20 -25.90 19.51 -5.91
N GLY A 21 -25.64 18.20 -6.03
CA GLY A 21 -25.23 17.34 -4.94
C GLY A 21 -23.78 16.85 -5.02
N PRO A 22 -23.30 16.22 -3.93
CA PRO A 22 -21.97 15.62 -3.90
C PRO A 22 -21.86 14.41 -4.83
N ARG A 23 -20.64 14.17 -5.34
CA ARG A 23 -20.28 12.96 -6.07
C ARG A 23 -19.65 11.94 -5.14
N PHE A 24 -20.05 10.68 -5.25
CA PHE A 24 -19.46 9.58 -4.49
C PHE A 24 -19.19 8.38 -5.38
N VAL A 25 -18.21 7.57 -4.97
CA VAL A 25 -17.94 6.25 -5.52
C VAL A 25 -18.24 5.24 -4.42
N LEU A 26 -19.09 4.27 -4.70
CA LEU A 26 -19.50 3.24 -3.75
C LEU A 26 -18.97 1.88 -4.20
N THR A 27 -18.32 1.17 -3.29
CA THR A 27 -17.87 -0.22 -3.50
C THR A 27 -18.58 -1.10 -2.47
N PRO A 28 -19.46 -2.02 -2.91
CA PRO A 28 -20.10 -2.98 -2.01
C PRO A 28 -19.06 -3.87 -1.33
N ILE A 29 -19.21 -4.06 -0.02
CA ILE A 29 -18.33 -4.90 0.80
C ILE A 29 -18.98 -6.26 1.05
N ARG A 30 -20.13 -6.28 1.73
CA ARG A 30 -20.88 -7.48 2.12
C ARG A 30 -22.38 -7.21 2.15
N ILE A 31 -23.16 -8.26 1.92
CA ILE A 31 -24.62 -8.27 2.07
C ILE A 31 -24.99 -9.35 3.08
N PHE A 32 -25.83 -8.99 4.04
CA PHE A 32 -26.32 -9.89 5.09
C PHE A 32 -27.80 -10.22 4.85
N GLU A 33 -28.21 -11.39 5.31
CA GLU A 33 -29.58 -11.89 5.17
C GLU A 33 -30.62 -11.06 5.96
N GLY A 34 -30.22 -10.55 7.13
CA GLY A 34 -31.10 -9.80 8.03
C GLY A 34 -30.78 -8.30 8.12
N ALA A 35 -31.59 -7.59 8.90
CA ALA A 35 -31.35 -6.19 9.19
C ALA A 35 -30.10 -6.04 10.08
N PHE A 36 -29.07 -5.40 9.54
CA PHE A 36 -27.80 -5.13 10.21
C PHE A 36 -27.04 -6.39 10.73
N GLY A 37 -27.39 -7.59 10.26
CA GLY A 37 -26.78 -8.85 10.70
C GLY A 37 -27.32 -10.09 9.99
N GLY A 38 -26.95 -11.28 10.46
CA GLY A 38 -27.33 -12.56 9.83
C GLY A 38 -26.22 -13.15 8.96
N ALA A 39 -26.53 -14.25 8.26
CA ALA A 39 -25.56 -14.91 7.40
C ALA A 39 -25.12 -13.99 6.26
N THR A 40 -23.83 -14.09 5.87
CA THR A 40 -23.33 -13.34 4.71
C THR A 40 -23.80 -14.04 3.44
N VAL A 41 -24.66 -13.37 2.69
CA VAL A 41 -25.20 -13.86 1.41
C VAL A 41 -24.24 -13.55 0.27
N PHE A 42 -23.54 -12.41 0.36
CA PHE A 42 -22.55 -11.99 -0.62
C PHE A 42 -21.38 -11.30 0.05
N SER A 43 -20.17 -11.61 -0.42
CA SER A 43 -18.94 -10.94 -0.03
C SER A 43 -18.14 -10.64 -1.30
N ASN A 44 -17.79 -9.38 -1.51
CA ASN A 44 -17.00 -8.98 -2.68
C ASN A 44 -15.56 -9.53 -2.54
N PRO A 45 -15.09 -10.41 -3.43
CA PRO A 45 -13.74 -10.96 -3.36
C PRO A 45 -12.66 -9.93 -3.75
N GLU A 46 -13.01 -8.90 -4.50
CA GLU A 46 -12.09 -7.84 -4.94
C GLU A 46 -11.91 -6.74 -3.89
N PHE A 47 -12.81 -6.68 -2.90
CA PHE A 47 -12.74 -5.65 -1.86
C PHE A 47 -11.61 -5.94 -0.87
N ILE A 48 -10.58 -5.10 -0.90
CA ILE A 48 -9.51 -5.09 0.10
C ILE A 48 -9.72 -3.91 1.03
N SER A 49 -9.79 -4.17 2.34
CA SER A 49 -9.96 -3.09 3.32
C SER A 49 -8.75 -2.13 3.31
N PRO A 50 -8.95 -0.81 3.48
CA PRO A 50 -7.84 0.14 3.56
C PRO A 50 -6.84 -0.19 4.68
N THR A 51 -7.31 -0.79 5.78
CA THR A 51 -6.45 -1.26 6.87
C THR A 51 -5.56 -2.41 6.43
N ALA A 52 -6.07 -3.37 5.66
CA ALA A 52 -5.27 -4.46 5.11
C ALA A 52 -4.17 -3.93 4.18
N VAL A 53 -4.49 -2.98 3.29
CA VAL A 53 -3.51 -2.33 2.40
C VAL A 53 -2.41 -1.63 3.22
N ARG A 54 -2.78 -0.85 4.24
CA ARG A 54 -1.82 -0.17 5.12
C ARG A 54 -0.94 -1.15 5.88
N SER A 55 -1.52 -2.25 6.36
CA SER A 55 -0.78 -3.30 7.08
C SER A 55 0.23 -3.98 6.17
N ALA A 56 -0.16 -4.33 4.95
CA ALA A 56 0.73 -4.91 3.94
C ALA A 56 1.92 -3.99 3.65
N LEU A 57 1.67 -2.69 3.43
CA LEU A 57 2.72 -1.70 3.19
C LEU A 57 3.69 -1.57 4.37
N ARG A 58 3.18 -1.60 5.60
CA ARG A 58 4.03 -1.57 6.81
C ARG A 58 4.88 -2.83 6.93
N ARG A 59 4.30 -4.00 6.65
CA ARG A 59 4.99 -5.28 6.66
C ARG A 59 6.12 -5.32 5.64
N GLU A 60 5.87 -4.84 4.42
CA GLU A 60 6.89 -4.75 3.36
C GLU A 60 8.09 -3.89 3.81
N LYS A 61 7.82 -2.72 4.41
CA LYS A 61 8.87 -1.86 4.97
C LYS A 61 9.65 -2.54 6.10
N GLY A 62 8.96 -3.28 6.98
CA GLY A 62 9.58 -4.07 8.04
C GLY A 62 10.49 -5.17 7.50
N ASN A 63 10.04 -5.91 6.48
CA ASN A 63 10.83 -6.95 5.83
C ASN A 63 12.11 -6.39 5.21
N LYS A 64 12.03 -5.23 4.53
CA LYS A 64 13.21 -4.55 3.98
C LYS A 64 14.21 -4.18 5.07
N TYR A 65 13.74 -3.73 6.23
CA TYR A 65 14.60 -3.45 7.37
C TYR A 65 15.27 -4.73 7.91
N SER A 66 14.52 -5.81 8.07
CA SER A 66 15.03 -7.11 8.51
C SER A 66 16.14 -7.60 7.58
N HIS A 67 15.88 -7.67 6.27
CA HIS A 67 16.86 -8.12 5.28
C HIS A 67 18.16 -7.31 5.31
N ARG A 68 18.06 -5.99 5.52
CA ARG A 68 19.25 -5.14 5.67
C ARG A 68 20.06 -5.51 6.91
N LYS A 69 19.39 -5.82 8.03
CA LYS A 69 20.05 -6.23 9.27
C LYS A 69 20.67 -7.61 9.17
N ASP A 70 19.97 -8.56 8.55
CA ASP A 70 20.49 -9.89 8.29
C ASP A 70 21.75 -9.83 7.40
N ALA A 71 21.75 -8.99 6.35
CA ALA A 71 22.90 -8.80 5.47
C ALA A 71 24.10 -8.12 6.15
N GLU A 72 23.85 -7.18 7.06
CA GLU A 72 24.87 -6.52 7.88
C GLU A 72 25.54 -7.54 8.81
N GLU A 73 24.73 -8.34 9.50
CA GLU A 73 25.21 -9.41 10.38
C GLU A 73 26.00 -10.48 9.62
N GLU A 74 25.51 -10.93 8.46
CA GLU A 74 26.20 -11.91 7.63
C GLU A 74 27.56 -11.38 7.14
N THR A 75 27.63 -10.09 6.78
CA THR A 75 28.88 -9.45 6.37
C THR A 75 29.89 -9.41 7.53
N GLN A 76 29.42 -9.10 8.73
CA GLN A 76 30.26 -9.08 9.92
C GLN A 76 30.78 -10.48 10.27
N ARG A 77 29.91 -11.50 10.25
CA ARG A 77 30.32 -12.90 10.42
C ARG A 77 31.35 -13.33 9.38
N ARG A 78 31.16 -12.95 8.10
CA ARG A 78 32.12 -13.19 7.01
C ARG A 78 33.46 -12.49 7.24
N LYS A 79 33.47 -11.31 7.87
CA LYS A 79 34.69 -10.57 8.19
C LYS A 79 35.47 -11.26 9.31
N GLU A 80 34.77 -11.67 10.37
CA GLU A 80 35.34 -12.42 11.50
C GLU A 80 35.91 -13.76 11.05
N SER A 81 35.18 -14.52 10.23
CA SER A 81 35.65 -15.81 9.71
C SER A 81 36.86 -15.69 8.78
N ARG A 82 37.08 -14.52 8.17
CA ARG A 82 38.22 -14.23 7.28
C ARG A 82 39.44 -13.70 8.02
N GLN A 83 39.33 -13.44 9.32
CA GLN A 83 40.44 -12.95 10.11
C GLN A 83 41.53 -14.03 10.14
N ARG A 84 42.66 -13.73 9.49
CA ARG A 84 43.82 -14.61 9.48
C ARG A 84 44.54 -14.50 10.82
N GLY A 85 45.14 -15.61 11.25
CA GLY A 85 46.06 -15.61 12.38
C GLY A 85 47.23 -14.65 12.13
N GLU A 86 47.83 -14.16 13.20
CA GLU A 86 49.01 -13.32 13.12
C GLU A 86 50.18 -14.11 12.52
N ASP A 87 50.93 -13.47 11.62
CA ASP A 87 52.10 -14.10 10.99
C ASP A 87 53.26 -14.16 12.00
N ASP A 88 53.71 -15.37 12.32
CA ASP A 88 54.80 -15.60 13.26
C ASP A 88 56.13 -15.00 12.79
N LEU A 89 56.30 -14.77 11.48
CA LEU A 89 57.49 -14.15 10.89
C LEU A 89 57.31 -12.65 10.61
N ALA A 90 56.23 -12.04 11.10
CA ALA A 90 55.98 -10.61 10.90
C ALA A 90 57.14 -9.77 11.46
N VAL A 91 57.59 -8.77 10.69
CA VAL A 91 58.74 -7.92 11.04
C VAL A 91 58.62 -7.32 12.45
N HIS A 92 57.42 -6.89 12.84
CA HIS A 92 57.17 -6.31 14.16
C HIS A 92 57.29 -7.31 15.33
N LYS A 93 57.18 -8.62 15.05
CA LYS A 93 57.23 -9.70 16.04
C LYS A 93 58.64 -10.29 16.19
N VAL A 94 59.42 -10.26 15.11
CA VAL A 94 60.78 -10.83 15.04
C VAL A 94 61.88 -9.82 15.36
N PHE A 95 61.68 -8.54 14.99
CA PHE A 95 62.70 -7.50 15.11
C PHE A 95 62.39 -6.44 16.17
N ALA A 96 61.47 -6.74 17.10
CA ALA A 96 61.24 -5.95 18.32
C ALA A 96 62.12 -6.45 19.48
#